data_AF-A0A2P5WUQ5-F1
#
_entry.id   AF-A0A2P5WUQ5-F1
#
_cell.length_a   1.000
_cell.length_b   1.000
_cell.length_c   1.000
_cell.angle_alpha   90.00
_cell.angle_beta   90.00
_cell.angle_gamma   90.00
#
_symmetry.space_group_name_H-M   'P 1'
#
loop_
_entity.id
_entity.type
_entity.pdbx_description
1 polymer ?
#
loop_
_entity_poly.entity_id
_entity_poly.type
_entity_poly.pdbx_seq_one_letter_code
_entity_poly.pdbx_strand_id
1 'polypeptide(L)'
;MAFGSTAMCRGDSFWFWVISSIPFYGATWEHYFTNALILPVVNGPTEGLALIYGLHFMTTIVGAQWWAQPFQQSIPFLSWIPYVNELPTYKAAVYLLTPIAILPTVACNVLGQSLTCSRTKLEEYGSAIQDATKAIEVDPKYSKACFIY
;
A
#
# COMPACT_ATOMS: atom_id res chain seq x y z
N MET A 1 -20.59 11.20 5.52
CA MET A 1 -21.02 11.63 4.17
C MET A 1 -20.61 13.05 3.83
N ALA A 2 -20.62 14.01 4.77
CA ALA A 2 -20.33 15.41 4.47
C ALA A 2 -18.95 15.69 3.84
N PHE A 3 -17.86 15.14 4.42
CA PHE A 3 -16.51 15.30 3.88
C PHE A 3 -16.39 14.80 2.43
N GLY A 4 -16.88 13.58 2.18
CA GLY A 4 -16.89 12.98 0.85
C GLY A 4 -17.70 13.79 -0.16
N SER A 5 -18.88 14.30 0.20
CA SER A 5 -19.65 15.15 -0.70
C SER A 5 -18.94 16.47 -1.04
N THR A 6 -18.26 17.11 -0.06
CA THR A 6 -17.48 18.33 -0.33
C THR A 6 -16.24 18.07 -1.18
N ALA A 7 -15.56 16.93 -0.99
CA ALA A 7 -14.39 16.56 -1.77
C ALA A 7 -14.74 16.12 -3.21
N MET A 8 -15.90 15.47 -3.40
CA MET A 8 -16.31 14.88 -4.69
C MET A 8 -17.12 15.84 -5.59
N CYS A 9 -17.59 16.97 -5.07
CA CYS A 9 -18.48 17.89 -5.81
C CYS A 9 -17.81 18.64 -6.97
N ARG A 10 -16.47 18.65 -7.07
CA ARG A 10 -15.74 19.60 -7.94
C ARG A 10 -14.70 18.92 -8.85
N GLY A 11 -15.08 17.83 -9.52
CA GLY A 11 -14.30 17.21 -10.60
C GLY A 11 -13.16 16.27 -10.17
N ASP A 12 -12.75 16.31 -8.91
CA ASP A 12 -11.64 15.49 -8.39
C ASP A 12 -11.98 13.99 -8.25
N SER A 13 -13.25 13.61 -8.41
CA SER A 13 -13.74 12.22 -8.29
C SER A 13 -13.04 11.23 -9.23
N PHE A 14 -12.65 11.68 -10.43
CA PHE A 14 -11.90 10.83 -11.37
C PHE A 14 -10.51 10.48 -10.83
N TRP A 15 -9.83 11.44 -10.21
CA TRP A 15 -8.50 11.22 -9.63
C TRP A 15 -8.54 10.29 -8.42
N PHE A 16 -9.56 10.38 -7.58
CA PHE A 16 -9.76 9.42 -6.49
C PHE A 16 -9.97 7.99 -7.00
N TRP A 17 -10.69 7.83 -8.12
CA TRP A 17 -10.86 6.52 -8.75
C TRP A 17 -9.53 5.97 -9.28
N VAL A 18 -8.73 6.78 -9.98
CA VAL A 18 -7.41 6.38 -10.52
C VAL A 18 -6.46 5.97 -9.39
N ILE A 19 -6.40 6.74 -8.31
CA ILE A 19 -5.53 6.47 -7.15
C ILE A 19 -5.95 5.17 -6.45
N SER A 20 -7.24 4.85 -6.41
CA SER A 20 -7.75 3.61 -5.80
C SER A 20 -7.61 2.38 -6.71
N SER A 21 -7.74 2.54 -8.03
CA SER A 21 -7.78 1.40 -8.96
C SER A 21 -6.39 0.88 -9.30
N ILE A 22 -5.37 1.75 -9.39
CA ILE A 22 -4.00 1.35 -9.75
C ILE A 22 -3.39 0.33 -8.77
N PRO A 23 -3.42 0.54 -7.44
CA PRO A 23 -2.87 -0.43 -6.49
C PRO A 23 -3.62 -1.77 -6.52
N PHE A 24 -4.94 -1.72 -6.74
CA PHE A 24 -5.79 -2.91 -6.82
C PHE A 24 -5.54 -3.73 -8.09
N TYR A 25 -5.36 -3.06 -9.23
CA TYR A 25 -4.94 -3.71 -10.48
C TYR A 25 -3.52 -4.26 -10.38
N GLY A 26 -2.59 -3.56 -9.72
CA GLY A 26 -1.23 -4.05 -9.51
C GLY A 26 -1.21 -5.36 -8.70
N ALA A 27 -1.98 -5.41 -7.60
CA ALA A 27 -2.09 -6.61 -6.77
C ALA A 27 -2.72 -7.80 -7.50
N THR A 28 -3.71 -7.56 -8.38
CA THR A 28 -4.38 -8.63 -9.14
C THR A 28 -3.64 -9.04 -10.42
N TRP A 29 -2.85 -8.16 -11.03
CA TRP A 29 -2.02 -8.47 -12.19
C TRP A 29 -0.93 -9.49 -11.86
N GLU A 30 -0.33 -9.38 -10.67
CA GLU A 30 0.68 -10.33 -10.21
C GLU A 30 0.11 -11.72 -9.88
N HIS A 31 -1.14 -11.76 -9.39
CA HIS A 31 -1.89 -12.99 -9.17
C HIS A 31 -2.08 -13.77 -10.48
N TYR A 32 -2.35 -13.08 -11.59
CA TYR A 32 -2.52 -13.69 -12.91
C TYR A 32 -1.28 -14.46 -13.38
N PHE A 33 -0.07 -13.95 -13.10
CA PHE A 33 1.18 -14.59 -13.53
C PHE A 33 1.74 -15.60 -12.52
N THR A 34 1.49 -15.42 -11.22
CA THR A 34 2.14 -16.21 -10.16
C THR A 34 1.22 -17.28 -9.55
N ASN A 35 -0.09 -17.25 -9.85
CA ASN A 35 -1.13 -18.14 -9.29
C ASN A 35 -1.20 -18.19 -7.76
N ALA A 36 -0.48 -17.32 -7.05
CA ALA A 36 -0.52 -17.17 -5.61
C ALA A 36 -1.13 -15.81 -5.25
N LEU A 37 -2.06 -15.78 -4.30
CA LEU A 37 -2.61 -14.55 -3.76
C LEU A 37 -2.02 -14.33 -2.36
N ILE A 38 -0.92 -13.57 -2.29
CA ILE A 38 -0.30 -13.22 -1.01
C ILE A 38 -0.74 -11.80 -0.69
N LEU A 39 -1.73 -11.70 0.20
CA LEU A 39 -2.24 -10.43 0.69
C LEU A 39 -1.37 -9.96 1.85
N PRO A 40 -0.63 -8.84 1.73
CA PRO A 40 -0.01 -8.22 2.89
C PRO A 40 -1.08 -7.74 3.87
N VAL A 41 -0.74 -7.68 5.16
CA VAL A 41 -1.62 -7.16 6.23
C VAL A 41 -2.13 -5.75 5.90
N VAL A 42 -1.26 -4.93 5.29
CA VAL A 42 -1.61 -3.63 4.71
C VAL A 42 -1.83 -3.81 3.22
N ASN A 43 -3.07 -4.09 2.84
CA ASN A 43 -3.48 -4.41 1.47
C ASN A 43 -4.05 -3.21 0.70
N GLY A 44 -4.31 -2.09 1.38
CA GLY A 44 -4.95 -0.89 0.82
C GLY A 44 -6.45 -0.79 1.17
N PRO A 45 -7.33 -1.72 0.75
CA PRO A 45 -8.77 -1.62 1.00
C PRO A 45 -9.18 -1.57 2.48
N THR A 46 -8.57 -2.39 3.33
CA THR A 46 -8.93 -2.49 4.76
C THR A 46 -8.50 -1.23 5.52
N GLU A 47 -7.29 -0.74 5.27
CA GLU A 47 -6.78 0.49 5.87
C GLU A 47 -7.51 1.74 5.33
N GLY A 48 -7.84 1.76 4.03
CA GLY A 48 -8.64 2.82 3.43
C GLY A 48 -10.03 2.94 4.08
N LEU A 49 -10.70 1.81 4.32
CA LEU A 49 -11.97 1.77 5.07
C LEU A 49 -11.80 2.27 6.51
N ALA A 50 -10.78 1.83 7.23
CA ALA A 50 -10.49 2.29 8.60
C ALA A 50 -10.24 3.81 8.64
N LEU A 51 -9.51 4.36 7.67
CA LEU A 51 -9.23 5.79 7.53
C LEU A 51 -10.51 6.58 7.23
N ILE A 52 -11.37 6.06 6.35
CA ILE A 52 -12.68 6.65 6.07
C ILE A 52 -13.57 6.66 7.31
N TYR A 53 -13.60 5.57 8.10
CA TYR A 53 -14.35 5.53 9.35
C TYR A 53 -13.80 6.53 10.38
N GLY A 54 -12.47 6.65 10.49
CA GLY A 54 -11.82 7.67 11.33
C GLY A 54 -12.19 9.09 10.91
N LEU A 55 -12.17 9.40 9.61
CA LEU A 55 -12.62 10.70 9.07
C LEU A 55 -14.09 10.97 9.36
N HIS A 56 -14.95 9.95 9.32
CA HIS A 56 -16.36 10.11 9.68
C HIS A 56 -16.53 10.43 11.16
N PHE A 57 -15.82 9.72 12.04
CA PHE A 57 -15.82 10.00 13.47
C PHE A 57 -15.32 11.42 13.77
N MET A 58 -14.21 11.84 13.15
CA MET A 58 -13.73 13.21 13.25
C MET A 58 -14.76 14.23 12.74
N THR A 59 -15.41 13.95 11.61
CA THR A 59 -16.46 14.83 11.08
C THR A 59 -17.66 14.96 12.03
N THR A 60 -17.96 13.94 12.85
CA THR A 60 -19.03 14.07 13.86
C THR A 60 -18.64 14.98 15.02
N ILE A 61 -17.35 15.08 15.36
CA ILE A 61 -16.87 15.97 16.42
C ILE A 61 -16.78 17.42 15.91
N VAL A 62 -16.14 17.62 14.75
CA VAL A 62 -15.80 18.97 14.27
C VAL A 62 -16.87 19.58 13.35
N GLY A 63 -17.72 18.74 12.75
CA GLY A 63 -18.80 19.16 11.87
C GLY A 63 -18.40 19.30 10.40
N ALA A 64 -19.41 19.33 9.52
CA ALA A 64 -19.24 19.40 8.07
C ALA A 64 -18.64 20.74 7.58
N GLN A 65 -19.07 21.84 8.20
CA GLN A 65 -18.66 23.20 7.83
C GLN A 65 -17.16 23.45 8.07
N TRP A 66 -16.57 22.74 9.04
CA TRP A 66 -15.15 22.84 9.36
C TRP A 66 -14.25 22.42 8.19
N TRP A 67 -14.72 21.53 7.31
CA TRP A 67 -13.95 21.08 6.15
C TRP A 67 -13.92 22.12 5.02
N ALA A 68 -14.92 22.99 4.94
CA ALA A 68 -15.07 23.99 3.88
C ALA A 68 -14.37 25.32 4.20
N GLN A 69 -14.09 25.60 5.48
CA GLN A 69 -13.44 26.83 5.90
C GLN A 69 -11.93 26.84 5.56
N PRO A 70 -11.29 28.02 5.46
CA PRO A 70 -9.86 28.13 5.17
C PRO A 70 -9.02 27.49 6.28
N PHE A 71 -7.92 26.83 5.87
CA PHE A 71 -7.09 26.02 6.75
C PHE A 71 -6.58 26.79 7.98
N GLN A 72 -6.22 28.06 7.82
CA GLN A 72 -5.75 28.93 8.90
C GLN A 72 -6.76 29.07 10.05
N GLN A 73 -8.06 29.08 9.71
CA GLN A 73 -9.13 29.24 10.70
C GLN A 73 -9.49 27.91 11.38
N SER A 74 -9.28 26.79 10.69
CA SER A 74 -9.47 25.44 11.22
C SER A 74 -8.41 25.04 12.24
N ILE A 75 -7.13 25.38 11.98
CA ILE A 75 -5.98 24.95 12.78
C ILE A 75 -5.05 26.15 13.02
N PRO A 76 -5.36 27.03 13.99
CA PRO A 76 -4.62 28.27 14.18
C PRO A 76 -3.16 28.05 14.58
N PHE A 77 -2.83 26.91 15.21
CA PHE A 77 -1.45 26.56 15.58
C PHE A 77 -0.57 26.20 14.38
N LEU A 78 -1.14 25.81 13.23
CA LEU A 78 -0.40 25.42 12.02
C LEU A 78 -0.39 26.54 10.96
N SER A 79 -0.70 27.77 11.38
CA SER A 79 -0.74 28.98 10.54
C SER A 79 0.62 29.43 10.00
N TRP A 80 1.73 28.83 10.46
CA TRP A 80 3.08 29.13 10.02
C TRP A 80 3.43 28.65 8.60
N ILE A 81 2.57 27.85 7.94
CA ILE A 81 2.84 27.29 6.61
C ILE A 81 2.14 28.16 5.54
N PRO A 82 2.87 29.08 4.87
CA PRO A 82 2.26 30.11 4.01
C PRO A 82 1.54 29.57 2.77
N TYR A 83 1.84 28.34 2.33
CA TYR A 83 1.26 27.74 1.12
C TYR A 83 -0.08 27.02 1.36
N VAL A 84 -0.34 26.52 2.57
CA VAL A 84 -1.54 25.72 2.87
C VAL A 84 -2.66 26.54 3.53
N ASN A 85 -2.35 27.75 4.00
CA ASN A 85 -3.26 28.60 4.77
C ASN A 85 -4.50 29.04 3.99
N GLU A 86 -4.35 29.32 2.69
CA GLU A 86 -5.45 29.79 1.81
C GLU A 86 -6.29 28.63 1.24
N LEU A 87 -5.82 27.39 1.39
CA LEU A 87 -6.54 26.25 0.87
C LEU A 87 -7.73 25.88 1.77
N PRO A 88 -8.85 25.40 1.19
CA PRO A 88 -9.91 24.77 1.97
C PRO A 88 -9.35 23.61 2.80
N THR A 89 -9.84 23.47 4.03
CA THR A 89 -9.33 22.46 4.98
C THR A 89 -9.42 21.03 4.43
N TYR A 90 -10.46 20.72 3.65
CA TYR A 90 -10.58 19.41 3.01
C TYR A 90 -9.48 19.12 1.99
N LYS A 91 -9.01 20.12 1.22
CA LYS A 91 -7.93 19.94 0.25
C LYS A 91 -6.60 19.67 0.94
N ALA A 92 -6.30 20.43 2.00
CA ALA A 92 -5.11 20.22 2.81
C ALA A 92 -5.11 18.81 3.43
N ALA A 93 -6.26 18.37 3.97
CA ALA A 93 -6.42 17.03 4.52
C ALA A 93 -6.23 15.93 3.47
N VAL A 94 -6.80 16.09 2.27
CA VAL A 94 -6.60 15.14 1.17
C VAL A 94 -5.12 15.05 0.79
N TYR A 95 -4.43 16.19 0.62
CA TYR A 95 -3.00 16.18 0.27
C TYR A 95 -2.12 15.56 1.36
N LEU A 96 -2.49 15.68 2.63
CA LEU A 96 -1.78 15.08 3.75
C LEU A 96 -2.06 13.57 3.88
N LEU A 97 -3.31 13.15 3.70
CA LEU A 97 -3.73 11.76 3.85
C LEU A 97 -3.31 10.89 2.64
N THR A 98 -3.17 11.49 1.46
CA THR A 98 -2.76 10.81 0.22
C THR A 98 -1.41 10.07 0.37
N PRO A 99 -0.29 10.71 0.76
CA PRO A 99 0.97 10.00 0.95
C PRO A 99 0.91 9.01 2.12
N ILE A 100 0.17 9.31 3.19
CA ILE A 100 0.04 8.41 4.34
C ILE A 100 -0.70 7.12 3.96
N ALA A 101 -1.69 7.19 3.08
CA ALA A 101 -2.41 6.00 2.61
C ALA A 101 -1.64 5.24 1.52
N ILE A 102 -1.03 5.96 0.58
CA ILE A 102 -0.39 5.35 -0.59
C ILE A 102 0.98 4.76 -0.23
N LEU A 103 1.80 5.47 0.55
CA LEU A 103 3.20 5.11 0.75
C LEU A 103 3.36 3.77 1.50
N PRO A 104 2.62 3.49 2.60
CA PRO A 104 2.67 2.19 3.27
C PRO A 104 2.11 1.06 2.40
N THR A 105 1.06 1.34 1.62
CA THR A 105 0.43 0.36 0.73
C THR A 105 1.39 -0.05 -0.40
N VAL A 106 2.01 0.92 -1.06
CA VAL A 106 2.98 0.66 -2.13
C VAL A 106 4.24 0.00 -1.56
N ALA A 107 4.73 0.45 -0.41
CA ALA A 107 5.88 -0.16 0.24
C ALA A 107 5.59 -1.62 0.63
N CYS A 108 4.46 -1.92 1.27
CA CYS A 108 4.10 -3.28 1.65
C CYS A 108 3.85 -4.19 0.44
N ASN A 109 3.30 -3.65 -0.65
CA ASN A 109 3.13 -4.41 -1.89
C ASN A 109 4.48 -4.77 -2.53
N VAL A 110 5.37 -3.78 -2.71
CA VAL A 110 6.68 -4.00 -3.34
C VAL A 110 7.60 -4.84 -2.45
N LEU A 111 7.60 -4.60 -1.14
CA LEU A 111 8.38 -5.38 -0.17
C LEU A 111 7.82 -6.81 -0.04
N GLY A 112 6.51 -6.96 0.00
CA GLY A 112 5.85 -8.28 0.02
C GLY A 112 6.22 -9.11 -1.21
N GLN A 113 6.21 -8.49 -2.39
CA GLN A 113 6.66 -9.10 -3.64
C GLN A 113 8.13 -9.55 -3.58
N SER A 114 9.04 -8.64 -3.20
CA SER A 114 10.48 -8.94 -3.13
C SER A 114 10.79 -10.07 -2.13
N LEU A 115 10.12 -10.08 -0.99
CA LEU A 115 10.27 -11.12 0.03
C LEU A 115 9.73 -12.47 -0.45
N THR A 116 8.60 -12.49 -1.15
CA THR A 116 8.01 -13.71 -1.70
C THR A 116 8.92 -14.35 -2.75
N CYS A 117 9.43 -13.54 -3.68
CA CYS A 117 10.38 -14.01 -4.70
C CYS A 117 11.66 -14.58 -4.07
N SER A 118 12.15 -13.95 -3.00
CA SER A 118 13.31 -14.44 -2.26
C SER A 118 13.03 -15.78 -1.57
N ARG A 119 11.82 -15.95 -1.01
CA ARG A 119 11.38 -17.19 -0.34
C ARG A 119 11.29 -18.37 -1.31
N THR A 120 10.69 -18.18 -2.47
CA THR A 120 10.54 -19.26 -3.46
C THR A 120 11.89 -19.72 -4.00
N LYS A 121 12.81 -18.78 -4.25
CA LYS A 121 14.19 -19.11 -4.64
C LYS A 121 14.91 -19.92 -3.56
N LEU A 122 14.73 -19.58 -2.28
CA LEU A 122 15.31 -20.34 -1.17
C LEU A 122 14.74 -21.77 -1.08
N GLU A 123 13.43 -21.96 -1.30
CA GLU A 123 12.83 -23.30 -1.34
C GLU A 123 13.33 -24.14 -2.52
N GLU A 124 13.45 -23.55 -3.72
CA GLU A 124 14.03 -24.20 -4.90
C GLU A 124 15.47 -24.64 -4.63
N TYR A 125 16.31 -23.77 -4.06
CA TYR A 125 17.70 -24.12 -3.71
C TYR A 125 17.76 -25.20 -2.63
N GLY A 126 16.93 -25.11 -1.59
CA GLY A 126 16.87 -26.12 -0.53
C GLY A 126 16.50 -27.51 -1.06
N SER A 127 15.51 -27.56 -1.95
CA SER A 127 15.07 -28.80 -2.60
C SER A 127 16.17 -29.38 -3.50
N ALA A 128 16.84 -28.53 -4.29
CA ALA A 128 17.95 -28.94 -5.15
C ALA A 128 19.14 -29.50 -4.36
N ILE A 129 19.47 -28.91 -3.20
CA ILE A 129 20.53 -29.41 -2.32
C ILE A 129 20.15 -30.79 -1.74
N GLN A 130 18.90 -30.98 -1.34
CA GLN A 130 18.44 -32.27 -0.82
C GLN A 130 18.50 -33.37 -1.89
N ASP A 131 18.07 -33.08 -3.11
CA ASP A 131 18.13 -34.03 -4.22
C ASP A 131 19.58 -34.35 -4.62
N ALA A 132 20.46 -33.34 -4.64
CA ALA A 132 21.89 -33.55 -4.85
C ALA A 132 22.51 -34.42 -3.74
N THR A 133 22.11 -34.21 -2.49
CA THR A 133 22.58 -35.01 -1.34
C THR A 133 22.15 -36.47 -1.49
N LYS A 134 20.87 -36.73 -1.79
CA LYS A 134 20.37 -38.09 -2.03
C LYS A 134 21.07 -38.77 -3.21
N ALA A 135 21.36 -38.03 -4.28
CA ALA A 135 22.07 -38.58 -5.44
C ALA A 135 23.50 -39.02 -5.10
N ILE A 136 24.19 -38.26 -4.24
CA ILE A 136 25.53 -38.60 -3.73
C ILE A 136 25.50 -39.82 -2.80
N GLU A 137 24.44 -39.97 -1.99
CA GLU A 137 24.24 -41.15 -1.13
C GLU A 137 24.00 -42.44 -1.94
N VAL A 138 23.32 -42.33 -3.09
CA VAL A 138 23.02 -43.47 -3.97
C VAL A 138 24.23 -43.89 -4.81
N ASP A 139 25.02 -42.94 -5.34
CA ASP A 139 26.29 -43.25 -6.02
C ASP A 139 27.38 -42.23 -5.62
N PRO A 140 28.38 -42.66 -4.81
CA PRO A 140 29.43 -41.78 -4.31
C PRO A 140 30.37 -41.26 -5.41
N LYS A 141 30.30 -41.77 -6.65
CA LYS A 141 31.07 -41.26 -7.78
C LYS A 141 30.67 -39.83 -8.17
N TYR A 142 29.40 -39.44 -7.95
CA TYR A 142 28.89 -38.10 -8.26
C TYR A 142 29.43 -37.01 -7.30
N SER A 143 29.94 -37.39 -6.12
CA SER A 143 30.58 -36.46 -5.18
C SER A 143 31.72 -35.67 -5.84
N LYS A 144 32.55 -36.33 -6.65
CA LYS A 144 33.69 -35.67 -7.32
C LYS A 144 33.27 -34.67 -8.40
N ALA A 145 32.10 -34.84 -9.03
CA ALA A 145 31.62 -33.91 -10.07
C ALA A 145 31.09 -32.59 -9.48
N CYS A 146 30.58 -32.61 -8.25
CA CYS A 146 30.03 -31.42 -7.59
C CYS A 146 31.12 -30.45 -7.08
N PHE A 147 32.35 -30.93 -6.85
CA PHE A 147 33.49 -30.13 -6.37
C PHE A 147 34.37 -29.52 -7.49
N ILE A 148 34.08 -29.81 -8.77
CA ILE A 148 34.91 -29.37 -9.91
C ILE A 148 34.32 -28.13 -10.62
N TYR A 149 33.16 -27.63 -10.19
CA TYR A 149 32.56 -26.37 -10.65
C TYR A 149 32.57 -25.31 -9.55
#